data_AF-A0A8J1W410-F1
#
_entry.id   AF-A0A8J1W410-F1
#
_cell.length_a   1.000
_cell.length_b   1.000
_cell.length_c   1.000
_cell.angle_alpha   90.00
_cell.angle_beta   90.00
_cell.angle_gamma   90.00
#
_symmetry.space_group_name_H-M   'P 1'
#
loop_
_entity.id
_entity.type
_entity.pdbx_description
1 polymer ?
#
loop_
_entity_poly.entity_id
_entity_poly.type
_entity_poly.pdbx_seq_one_letter_code
_entity_poly.pdbx_strand_id
1 'polypeptide(L)'
;MTNPTSGVPTPHQHMTGSSSTRSRSGRTWRQAMTSALGYGNSTPSVSSLPSSTNSQPHPTTLPMPPADENEDDNAPPSRELLEKLKGKEFRLRLESIFYNLVMARRTYLNHADENWQTFLDRVQEAYEFFEGGTPQRGYRDNFTIENYRMLFQRESSAYRDDVCRGVKRIRDGMWVNGEEVKFPQGLVDEGFELAARGERLMDLVFTIDDAEMHRKIDDVHPTTRATTVQRFIYALRSFDRRYVIFEKNYIEALIAVEKQSRSLVQRIAELIQQLDDSGEKVNQELLDHMAELNKKSRDCFNCKYNFDIMRTVLLKSYEKSIHERLWYLPAELLERFEDICIYLKELLPKILRVHPKLEHNPGLVQRLEKFHDTYQRVCEWVNVQDNPMSNFCHFLDEILSEDQKKNLDGSVDTILLIPRLFCLYVWHQRMELESGTTTALTRLVHELHPELLVDLSRCLCGTDWENGAIEDLAKEVVERGIDRPHPSELSKDWEVFSMQLQRNNPSAWNSFVSVILHEDPDEEERNARPRLPSV
;
A
#
# COMPACT_ATOMS: atom_id res chain seq x y z
N MET A 1 46.04 59.10 1.29
CA MET A 1 45.45 59.14 -0.06
C MET A 1 44.48 57.96 -0.17
N THR A 2 43.20 58.30 -0.31
CA THR A 2 42.02 57.52 -0.80
C THR A 2 41.67 56.13 -0.24
N ASN A 3 40.73 56.15 0.72
CA ASN A 3 39.51 55.32 0.95
C ASN A 3 38.86 54.62 -0.29
N PRO A 4 37.77 53.80 -0.17
CA PRO A 4 37.27 52.90 0.91
C PRO A 4 36.51 51.61 0.43
N THR A 5 36.05 50.79 1.40
CA THR A 5 34.81 49.93 1.50
C THR A 5 34.14 49.27 0.28
N SER A 6 33.87 47.96 0.39
CA SER A 6 32.58 47.24 0.18
C SER A 6 32.87 45.73 0.28
N GLY A 7 32.06 44.82 0.83
CA GLY A 7 30.62 44.76 0.96
C GLY A 7 30.19 43.41 0.38
N VAL A 8 30.18 42.35 1.19
CA VAL A 8 29.78 40.98 0.79
C VAL A 8 28.26 40.84 0.95
N PRO A 9 27.51 40.45 -0.09
CA PRO A 9 26.08 40.21 0.02
C PRO A 9 25.76 38.73 0.28
N THR A 10 25.09 38.46 1.39
CA THR A 10 24.30 37.24 1.61
C THR A 10 22.88 37.46 1.05
N PRO A 11 22.31 36.54 0.28
CA PRO A 11 20.93 36.63 -0.15
C PRO A 11 19.99 36.08 0.93
N HIS A 12 19.04 36.92 1.34
CA HIS A 12 17.80 36.51 1.99
C HIS A 12 16.87 35.87 0.94
N GLN A 13 16.32 34.70 1.24
CA GLN A 13 15.03 34.29 0.72
C GLN A 13 14.08 33.96 1.86
N HIS A 14 12.95 34.67 1.83
CA HIS A 14 11.75 34.43 2.60
C HIS A 14 11.12 33.09 2.17
N MET A 15 10.83 32.21 3.13
CA MET A 15 9.66 31.34 3.05
C MET A 15 8.94 31.34 4.40
N THR A 16 7.77 31.97 4.39
CA THR A 16 6.71 31.79 5.37
C THR A 16 6.12 30.39 5.21
N GLY A 17 6.68 29.42 5.93
CA GLY A 17 6.10 28.10 6.11
C GLY A 17 5.15 28.12 7.30
N SER A 18 3.85 27.95 7.03
CA SER A 18 2.81 27.72 8.03
C SER A 18 3.13 26.47 8.85
N SER A 19 3.61 26.66 10.08
CA SER A 19 3.68 25.61 11.08
C SER A 19 2.25 25.22 11.48
N SER A 20 1.69 24.23 10.77
CA SER A 20 0.54 23.46 11.21
C SER A 20 0.94 22.68 12.47
N THR A 21 0.80 23.32 13.62
CA THR A 21 0.73 22.64 14.92
C THR A 21 -0.53 21.78 14.91
N ARG A 22 -0.41 20.54 14.43
CA ARG A 22 -1.37 19.48 14.72
C ARG A 22 -1.30 19.22 16.22
N SER A 23 -2.18 19.91 16.95
CA SER A 23 -2.57 19.59 18.32
C SER A 23 -2.98 18.12 18.38
N ARG A 24 -2.04 17.24 18.76
CA ARG A 24 -2.35 15.90 19.26
C ARG A 24 -3.02 16.08 20.62
N SER A 25 -4.34 16.27 20.62
CA SER A 25 -5.12 16.05 21.83
C SER A 25 -5.13 14.55 22.08
N GLY A 26 -4.34 14.11 23.06
CA GLY A 26 -4.42 12.76 23.58
C GLY A 26 -5.80 12.55 24.18
N ARG A 27 -6.72 11.96 23.38
CA ARG A 27 -8.01 11.52 23.90
C ARG A 27 -7.74 10.27 24.72
N THR A 28 -8.02 10.35 26.02
CA THR A 28 -7.98 9.19 26.91
C THR A 28 -8.90 8.10 26.39
N TRP A 29 -8.67 6.83 26.71
CA TRP A 29 -9.55 5.72 26.33
C TRP A 29 -11.01 5.99 26.73
N ARG A 30 -11.24 6.64 27.88
CA ARG A 30 -12.56 7.18 28.26
C ARG A 30 -13.11 8.13 27.19
N GLN A 31 -12.36 9.12 26.69
CA GLN A 31 -12.82 9.99 25.61
C GLN A 31 -12.94 9.29 24.24
N ALA A 32 -12.06 8.32 23.93
CA ALA A 32 -12.12 7.52 22.71
C ALA A 32 -13.30 6.53 22.69
N MET A 33 -13.79 6.12 23.87
CA MET A 33 -14.96 5.27 24.06
C MET A 33 -16.25 6.10 24.22
N THR A 34 -16.25 7.15 25.05
CA THR A 34 -17.42 8.02 25.27
C THR A 34 -17.79 8.87 24.03
N SER A 35 -16.82 9.34 23.24
CA SER A 35 -17.12 10.01 21.96
C SER A 35 -17.66 9.06 20.88
N ALA A 36 -17.52 7.75 21.08
CA ALA A 36 -17.95 6.72 20.14
C ALA A 36 -19.27 6.03 20.50
N LEU A 37 -19.75 6.19 21.74
CA LEU A 37 -21.06 5.70 22.19
C LEU A 37 -22.24 6.61 21.78
N GLY A 38 -22.00 7.63 20.95
CA GLY A 38 -22.98 8.15 19.99
C GLY A 38 -24.42 8.39 20.47
N TYR A 39 -24.66 8.98 21.64
CA TYR A 39 -25.98 9.56 21.94
C TYR A 39 -26.10 10.93 21.27
N GLY A 40 -26.21 10.91 19.94
CA GLY A 40 -26.57 12.04 19.10
C GLY A 40 -27.78 11.65 18.25
N ASN A 41 -28.98 12.06 18.67
CA ASN A 41 -30.20 11.89 17.89
C ASN A 41 -30.06 12.61 16.54
N SER A 42 -29.87 11.86 15.47
CA SER A 42 -29.99 12.34 14.09
C SER A 42 -30.30 11.17 13.17
N THR A 43 -31.59 10.95 12.91
CA THR A 43 -32.06 10.04 11.85
C THR A 43 -31.83 10.66 10.47
N PRO A 44 -31.22 9.96 9.51
CA PRO A 44 -31.42 10.23 8.10
C PRO A 44 -32.31 9.15 7.46
N SER A 45 -33.33 9.60 6.74
CA SER A 45 -34.18 8.80 5.87
C SER A 45 -33.38 8.23 4.70
N VAL A 46 -33.45 6.91 4.48
CA VAL A 46 -32.88 6.26 3.30
C VAL A 46 -33.99 5.72 2.40
N SER A 47 -33.92 6.12 1.13
CA SER A 47 -34.72 5.65 0.01
C SER A 47 -34.17 4.32 -0.54
N SER A 48 -35.11 3.48 -0.98
CA SER A 48 -34.99 2.12 -1.49
C SER A 48 -34.40 2.01 -2.90
N LEU A 49 -33.54 1.02 -3.16
CA LEU A 49 -33.27 0.35 -4.46
C LEU A 49 -32.63 -1.05 -4.20
N PRO A 50 -32.58 -1.99 -5.16
CA PRO A 50 -33.02 -3.36 -4.94
C PRO A 50 -31.89 -4.40 -4.82
N SER A 51 -32.29 -5.49 -4.18
CA SER A 51 -31.54 -6.70 -3.82
C SER A 51 -31.07 -7.55 -5.01
N SER A 52 -29.79 -7.91 -5.02
CA SER A 52 -29.27 -9.07 -5.76
C SER A 52 -28.88 -10.17 -4.76
N THR A 53 -29.35 -11.38 -5.03
CA THR A 53 -29.18 -12.57 -4.20
C THR A 53 -27.85 -13.24 -4.49
N ASN A 54 -26.95 -13.26 -3.51
CA ASN A 54 -25.78 -14.13 -3.52
C ASN A 54 -25.84 -15.05 -2.29
N SER A 55 -25.95 -16.35 -2.55
CA SER A 55 -26.15 -17.41 -1.57
C SER A 55 -24.88 -17.64 -0.75
N GLN A 56 -24.85 -17.15 0.50
CA GLN A 56 -23.83 -17.54 1.47
C GLN A 56 -24.16 -18.90 2.13
N PRO A 57 -23.15 -19.72 2.45
CA PRO A 57 -23.36 -20.96 3.19
C PRO A 57 -23.75 -20.64 4.65
N HIS A 58 -24.73 -21.40 5.16
CA HIS A 58 -25.24 -21.28 6.53
C HIS A 58 -24.12 -21.45 7.58
N PRO A 59 -24.01 -20.57 8.59
CA PRO A 59 -23.09 -20.76 9.69
C PRO A 59 -23.65 -21.84 10.63
N THR A 60 -22.79 -22.77 11.02
CA THR A 60 -23.04 -23.75 12.09
C THR A 60 -23.28 -22.98 13.38
N THR A 61 -24.51 -23.05 13.92
CA THR A 61 -24.90 -22.45 15.18
C THR A 61 -24.07 -23.04 16.32
N LEU A 62 -23.09 -22.28 16.81
CA LEU A 62 -22.43 -22.57 18.07
C LEU A 62 -23.46 -22.48 19.20
N PRO A 63 -23.38 -23.35 20.22
CA PRO A 63 -24.27 -23.30 21.37
C PRO A 63 -24.15 -21.93 22.06
N MET A 64 -25.29 -21.26 22.25
CA MET A 64 -25.34 -20.01 23.02
C MET A 64 -24.72 -20.26 24.41
N PRO A 65 -23.82 -19.39 24.88
CA PRO A 65 -23.33 -19.48 26.25
C PRO A 65 -24.51 -19.35 27.23
N PRO A 66 -24.46 -20.02 28.40
CA PRO A 66 -25.53 -19.99 29.38
C PRO A 66 -25.85 -18.54 29.80
N ALA A 67 -27.14 -18.23 29.91
CA ALA A 67 -27.71 -16.93 30.22
C ALA A 67 -27.51 -16.49 31.69
N ASP A 68 -26.30 -16.70 32.24
CA ASP A 68 -25.93 -16.41 33.63
C ASP A 68 -25.66 -14.91 33.92
N GLU A 69 -25.99 -13.99 33.02
CA GLU A 69 -25.63 -12.56 33.21
C GLU A 69 -26.57 -11.76 34.12
N ASN A 70 -27.56 -12.39 34.74
CA ASN A 70 -28.31 -11.80 35.85
C ASN A 70 -27.66 -12.12 37.22
N GLU A 71 -26.33 -12.21 37.27
CA GLU A 71 -25.61 -12.20 38.55
C GLU A 71 -25.76 -10.80 39.16
N ASP A 72 -26.61 -10.72 40.17
CA ASP A 72 -26.97 -9.51 40.91
C ASP A 72 -25.71 -8.86 41.49
N ASP A 73 -25.34 -7.67 40.99
CA ASP A 73 -24.27 -6.82 41.53
C ASP A 73 -24.46 -6.49 43.04
N ASN A 74 -25.61 -6.86 43.61
CA ASN A 74 -25.97 -6.71 45.02
C ASN A 74 -25.97 -8.02 45.82
N ALA A 75 -25.48 -9.13 45.25
CA ALA A 75 -25.32 -10.37 45.99
C ALA A 75 -24.48 -10.13 47.27
N PRO A 76 -24.93 -10.61 48.44
CA PRO A 76 -24.18 -10.44 49.69
C PRO A 76 -22.81 -11.13 49.60
N PRO A 77 -21.77 -10.60 50.25
CA PRO A 77 -20.45 -11.21 50.23
C PRO A 77 -20.51 -12.64 50.78
N SER A 78 -19.77 -13.55 50.14
CA SER A 78 -19.75 -14.94 50.58
C SER A 78 -19.19 -15.05 52.01
N ARG A 79 -19.71 -15.99 52.80
CA ARG A 79 -19.20 -16.26 54.16
C ARG A 79 -17.71 -16.59 54.14
N GLU A 80 -17.25 -17.29 53.10
CA GLU A 80 -15.84 -17.61 52.90
C GLU A 80 -14.98 -16.35 52.74
N LEU A 81 -15.42 -15.38 51.92
CA LEU A 81 -14.72 -14.11 51.75
C LEU A 81 -14.65 -13.33 53.08
N LEU A 82 -15.74 -13.31 53.85
CA LEU A 82 -15.78 -12.66 55.16
C LEU A 82 -14.78 -13.29 56.15
N GLU A 83 -14.64 -14.63 56.16
CA GLU A 83 -13.64 -15.30 56.99
C GLU A 83 -12.21 -15.02 56.49
N LYS A 84 -11.96 -15.05 55.17
CA LYS A 84 -10.65 -14.70 54.58
C LYS A 84 -10.22 -13.29 54.96
N LEU A 85 -11.15 -12.33 54.93
CA LEU A 85 -10.90 -10.93 55.30
C LEU A 85 -10.53 -10.72 56.78
N LYS A 86 -10.83 -11.66 57.68
CA LYS A 86 -10.33 -11.60 59.07
C LYS A 86 -8.84 -11.94 59.17
N GLY A 87 -8.31 -12.72 58.23
CA GLY A 87 -6.91 -13.11 58.17
C GLY A 87 -5.99 -11.91 57.92
N LYS A 88 -4.97 -11.73 58.77
CA LYS A 88 -4.01 -10.62 58.62
C LYS A 88 -3.23 -10.69 57.31
N GLU A 89 -2.77 -11.88 56.93
CA GLU A 89 -1.98 -12.09 55.72
C GLU A 89 -2.78 -11.78 54.44
N PHE A 90 -4.01 -12.29 54.36
CA PHE A 90 -4.90 -12.01 53.23
C PHE A 90 -5.16 -10.51 53.07
N ARG A 91 -5.40 -9.79 54.18
CA ARG A 91 -5.60 -8.32 54.14
C ARG A 91 -4.39 -7.56 53.61
N LEU A 92 -3.19 -7.89 54.10
CA LEU A 92 -1.96 -7.22 53.63
C LEU A 92 -1.72 -7.46 52.13
N ARG A 93 -1.97 -8.68 51.66
CA ARG A 93 -1.81 -9.01 50.23
C ARG A 93 -2.88 -8.33 49.37
N LEU A 94 -4.13 -8.29 49.85
CA LEU A 94 -5.22 -7.55 49.21
C LEU A 94 -4.89 -6.06 49.06
N GLU A 95 -4.39 -5.43 50.12
CA GLU A 95 -3.98 -4.01 50.12
C GLU A 95 -2.85 -3.75 49.13
N SER A 96 -1.86 -4.65 49.05
CA SER A 96 -0.79 -4.56 48.05
C SER A 96 -1.31 -4.63 46.61
N ILE A 97 -2.25 -5.54 46.33
CA ILE A 97 -2.82 -5.70 44.98
C ILE A 97 -3.64 -4.47 44.60
N PHE A 98 -4.50 -3.98 45.48
CA PHE A 98 -5.30 -2.79 45.24
C PHE A 98 -4.42 -1.55 45.07
N TYR A 99 -3.40 -1.37 45.91
CA TYR A 99 -2.42 -0.30 45.73
C TYR A 99 -1.76 -0.35 44.34
N ASN A 100 -1.29 -1.52 43.91
CA ASN A 100 -0.66 -1.69 42.60
C ASN A 100 -1.63 -1.40 41.43
N LEU A 101 -2.88 -1.88 41.52
CA LEU A 101 -3.93 -1.59 40.54
C LEU A 101 -4.26 -0.11 40.45
N VAL A 102 -4.39 0.57 41.59
CA VAL A 102 -4.65 2.01 41.68
C VAL A 102 -3.50 2.79 41.04
N MET A 103 -2.25 2.46 41.38
CA MET A 103 -1.08 3.11 40.81
C MET A 103 -0.97 2.88 39.30
N ALA A 104 -1.26 1.66 38.82
CA ALA A 104 -1.29 1.36 37.40
C ALA A 104 -2.40 2.13 36.67
N ARG A 105 -3.60 2.22 37.26
CA ARG A 105 -4.72 3.01 36.72
C ARG A 105 -4.37 4.51 36.65
N ARG A 106 -3.76 5.08 37.69
CA ARG A 106 -3.32 6.49 37.69
C ARG A 106 -2.28 6.75 36.61
N THR A 107 -1.30 5.86 36.50
CA THR A 107 -0.26 5.91 35.46
C THR A 107 -0.87 5.85 34.06
N TYR A 108 -1.83 4.96 33.87
CA TYR A 108 -2.59 4.86 32.63
C TYR A 108 -3.37 6.15 32.32
N LEU A 109 -4.14 6.70 33.26
CA LEU A 109 -4.89 7.93 33.02
C LEU A 109 -4.01 9.14 32.68
N ASN A 110 -2.79 9.18 33.21
CA ASN A 110 -1.80 10.22 32.91
C ASN A 110 -1.09 9.99 31.55
N HIS A 111 -1.02 8.75 31.08
CA HIS A 111 -0.27 8.32 29.88
C HIS A 111 -1.10 7.32 29.08
N ALA A 112 -2.30 7.73 28.65
CA ALA A 112 -3.36 6.84 28.16
C ALA A 112 -2.97 5.90 27.00
N ASP A 113 -1.91 6.23 26.26
CA ASP A 113 -1.47 5.43 25.10
C ASP A 113 -0.26 4.54 25.37
N GLU A 114 0.45 4.67 26.50
CA GLU A 114 1.74 3.99 26.71
C GLU A 114 1.73 2.94 27.84
N ASN A 115 0.74 2.99 28.74
CA ASN A 115 0.80 2.22 29.99
C ASN A 115 -0.39 1.25 30.22
N TRP A 116 -1.15 0.90 29.18
CA TRP A 116 -2.27 -0.04 29.34
C TRP A 116 -1.81 -1.46 29.71
N GLN A 117 -0.71 -1.94 29.14
CA GLN A 117 -0.18 -3.27 29.46
C GLN A 117 0.14 -3.39 30.96
N THR A 118 0.74 -2.37 31.57
CA THR A 118 1.01 -2.33 33.01
C THR A 118 -0.27 -2.50 33.84
N PHE A 119 -1.38 -1.88 33.44
CA PHE A 119 -2.66 -2.06 34.12
C PHE A 119 -3.19 -3.50 33.94
N LEU A 120 -3.14 -4.04 32.73
CA LEU A 120 -3.54 -5.42 32.44
C LEU A 120 -2.74 -6.46 33.22
N ASP A 121 -1.43 -6.25 33.40
CA ASP A 121 -0.60 -7.13 34.21
C ASP A 121 -1.01 -7.12 35.69
N ARG A 122 -1.46 -5.96 36.21
CA ARG A 122 -2.02 -5.88 37.58
C ARG A 122 -3.41 -6.48 37.70
N VAL A 123 -4.21 -6.40 36.63
CA VAL A 123 -5.50 -7.11 36.55
C VAL A 123 -5.26 -8.62 36.60
N GLN A 124 -4.24 -9.13 35.91
CA GLN A 124 -3.85 -10.54 36.00
C GLN A 124 -3.37 -10.93 37.40
N GLU A 125 -2.49 -10.13 38.03
CA GLU A 125 -2.04 -10.38 39.41
C GLU A 125 -3.23 -10.48 40.38
N ALA A 126 -4.22 -9.61 40.22
CA ALA A 126 -5.45 -9.66 41.00
C ALA A 126 -6.25 -10.93 40.70
N TYR A 127 -6.38 -11.33 39.44
CA TYR A 127 -7.09 -12.54 39.06
C TYR A 127 -6.44 -13.77 39.69
N GLU A 128 -5.12 -13.90 39.58
CA GLU A 128 -4.35 -15.00 40.17
C GLU A 128 -4.53 -15.08 41.69
N PHE A 129 -4.60 -13.92 42.36
CA PHE A 129 -4.84 -13.86 43.80
C PHE A 129 -6.24 -14.34 44.20
N PHE A 130 -7.28 -13.92 43.47
CA PHE A 130 -8.67 -14.26 43.82
C PHE A 130 -9.11 -15.65 43.33
N GLU A 131 -8.66 -16.08 42.16
CA GLU A 131 -9.02 -17.37 41.55
C GLU A 131 -8.03 -18.50 41.88
N GLY A 132 -6.87 -18.17 42.45
CA GLY A 132 -5.87 -19.16 42.86
C GLY A 132 -5.10 -19.79 41.69
N GLY A 133 -5.06 -19.14 40.52
CA GLY A 133 -4.32 -19.61 39.36
C GLY A 133 -4.32 -18.62 38.20
N THR A 134 -3.46 -18.89 37.21
CA THR A 134 -3.38 -18.11 35.98
C THR A 134 -4.66 -18.28 35.15
N PRO A 135 -5.21 -17.20 34.54
CA PRO A 135 -6.34 -17.32 33.62
C PRO A 135 -6.05 -18.34 32.51
N GLN A 136 -7.00 -19.23 32.24
CA GLN A 136 -6.81 -20.27 31.22
C GLN A 136 -6.89 -19.69 29.81
N ARG A 137 -5.94 -20.07 28.95
CA ARG A 137 -5.83 -19.60 27.56
C ARG A 137 -5.58 -20.74 26.56
N GLY A 138 -6.07 -21.94 26.86
CA GLY A 138 -5.83 -23.14 26.04
C GLY A 138 -6.29 -23.03 24.59
N TYR A 139 -7.24 -22.15 24.28
CA TYR A 139 -7.67 -21.89 22.90
C TYR A 139 -6.57 -21.27 22.03
N ARG A 140 -5.55 -20.63 22.62
CA ARG A 140 -4.42 -20.04 21.89
C ARG A 140 -3.57 -21.10 21.15
N ASP A 141 -3.65 -22.36 21.55
CA ASP A 141 -2.99 -23.47 20.84
C ASP A 141 -3.60 -23.74 19.45
N ASN A 142 -4.82 -23.27 19.19
CA ASN A 142 -5.47 -23.37 17.89
C ASN A 142 -5.09 -22.24 16.94
N PHE A 143 -4.37 -21.22 17.41
CA PHE A 143 -3.90 -20.13 16.55
C PHE A 143 -2.77 -20.61 15.62
N THR A 144 -2.66 -19.99 14.44
CA THR A 144 -1.58 -20.31 13.50
C THR A 144 -0.22 -20.09 14.16
N ILE A 145 0.62 -21.13 14.11
CA ILE A 145 1.90 -21.18 14.84
C ILE A 145 2.82 -20.01 14.44
N GLU A 146 2.87 -19.71 13.15
CA GLU A 146 3.88 -18.82 12.57
C GLU A 146 3.61 -17.34 12.84
N ASN A 147 2.36 -16.93 13.12
CA ASN A 147 2.01 -15.51 13.28
C ASN A 147 1.55 -15.17 14.68
N TYR A 148 0.54 -15.88 15.21
CA TYR A 148 -0.12 -15.47 16.44
C TYR A 148 0.36 -16.25 17.66
N ARG A 149 0.67 -17.55 17.53
CA ARG A 149 1.13 -18.35 18.68
C ARG A 149 2.44 -17.80 19.26
N MET A 150 3.37 -17.33 18.42
CA MET A 150 4.62 -16.71 18.87
C MET A 150 4.41 -15.42 19.68
N LEU A 151 3.36 -14.64 19.39
CA LEU A 151 3.05 -13.42 20.15
C LEU A 151 2.73 -13.73 21.62
N PHE A 152 2.22 -14.94 21.89
CA PHE A 152 1.86 -15.38 23.24
C PHE A 152 2.91 -16.29 23.90
N GLN A 153 4.01 -16.62 23.23
CA GLN A 153 5.09 -17.47 23.79
C GLN A 153 6.10 -16.70 24.63
N ARG A 154 6.31 -15.41 24.32
CA ARG A 154 7.36 -14.58 24.96
C ARG A 154 6.89 -13.84 26.20
N GLU A 155 5.58 -13.67 26.35
CA GLU A 155 4.98 -12.88 27.41
C GLU A 155 4.09 -13.76 28.27
N SER A 156 4.38 -13.80 29.57
CA SER A 156 3.58 -14.52 30.58
C SER A 156 2.21 -13.89 30.84
N SER A 157 1.85 -12.83 30.10
CA SER A 157 0.62 -12.08 30.34
C SER A 157 -0.59 -12.77 29.68
N ALA A 158 -1.60 -13.03 30.49
CA ALA A 158 -2.90 -13.56 30.08
C ALA A 158 -3.71 -12.52 29.31
N TYR A 159 -3.40 -11.23 29.47
CA TYR A 159 -4.05 -10.11 28.80
C TYR A 159 -3.03 -9.27 28.03
N ARG A 160 -3.34 -8.98 26.78
CA ARG A 160 -2.51 -8.14 25.91
C ARG A 160 -3.22 -6.85 25.51
N ASP A 161 -2.46 -5.77 25.51
CA ASP A 161 -2.90 -4.43 25.11
C ASP A 161 -3.33 -4.37 23.63
N ASP A 162 -2.62 -5.06 22.73
CA ASP A 162 -2.94 -5.07 21.31
C ASP A 162 -4.33 -5.66 21.00
N VAL A 163 -4.77 -6.66 21.77
CA VAL A 163 -6.15 -7.19 21.71
C VAL A 163 -7.15 -6.15 22.19
N CYS A 164 -6.91 -5.49 23.33
CA CYS A 164 -7.80 -4.41 23.80
C CYS A 164 -7.90 -3.25 22.79
N ARG A 165 -6.79 -2.87 22.15
CA ARG A 165 -6.78 -1.88 21.05
C ARG A 165 -7.51 -2.38 19.81
N GLY A 166 -7.62 -3.69 19.63
CA GLY A 166 -8.44 -4.34 18.62
C GLY A 166 -9.89 -3.87 18.63
N VAL A 167 -10.47 -3.58 19.80
CA VAL A 167 -11.84 -3.02 19.94
C VAL A 167 -12.01 -1.72 19.16
N LYS A 168 -11.00 -0.85 19.13
CA LYS A 168 -11.05 0.37 18.33
C LYS A 168 -10.96 0.06 16.84
N ARG A 169 -10.07 -0.86 16.45
CA ARG A 169 -9.83 -1.23 15.05
C ARG A 169 -11.06 -1.86 14.39
N ILE A 170 -11.76 -2.75 15.10
CA ILE A 170 -12.95 -3.40 14.53
C ILE A 170 -14.10 -2.41 14.30
N ARG A 171 -14.19 -1.36 15.12
CA ARG A 171 -15.21 -0.31 15.01
C ARG A 171 -14.92 0.61 13.84
N ASP A 172 -13.66 1.04 13.71
CA ASP A 172 -13.25 2.01 12.70
C ASP A 172 -13.04 1.35 11.31
N GLY A 173 -13.07 0.01 11.24
CA GLY A 173 -12.70 -0.76 10.07
C GLY A 173 -11.18 -0.88 9.91
N MET A 174 -10.73 -1.86 9.13
CA MET A 174 -9.31 -2.06 8.84
C MET A 174 -9.08 -2.00 7.34
N TRP A 175 -8.05 -1.28 6.90
CA TRP A 175 -7.68 -1.21 5.48
C TRP A 175 -6.53 -2.17 5.18
N VAL A 176 -6.73 -3.06 4.23
CA VAL A 176 -5.72 -4.03 3.78
C VAL A 176 -5.73 -4.05 2.25
N ASN A 177 -4.58 -3.73 1.63
CA ASN A 177 -4.40 -3.78 0.18
C ASN A 177 -5.46 -2.98 -0.60
N GLY A 178 -5.74 -1.75 -0.16
CA GLY A 178 -6.73 -0.85 -0.77
C GLY A 178 -8.20 -1.18 -0.49
N GLU A 179 -8.48 -2.23 0.29
CA GLU A 179 -9.86 -2.63 0.62
C GLU A 179 -10.18 -2.43 2.11
N GLU A 180 -11.39 -1.93 2.36
CA GLU A 180 -11.96 -1.85 3.70
C GLU A 180 -12.46 -3.23 4.14
N VAL A 181 -11.82 -3.78 5.15
CA VAL A 181 -12.23 -5.00 5.85
C VAL A 181 -13.19 -4.63 6.96
N LYS A 182 -14.46 -5.03 6.78
CA LYS A 182 -15.50 -4.91 7.80
C LYS A 182 -15.58 -6.20 8.60
N PHE A 183 -15.51 -6.07 9.91
CA PHE A 183 -15.67 -7.19 10.82
C PHE A 183 -17.16 -7.55 10.97
N PRO A 184 -17.49 -8.83 11.25
CA PRO A 184 -18.86 -9.22 11.54
C PRO A 184 -19.44 -8.42 12.72
N GLN A 185 -20.72 -8.03 12.63
CA GLN A 185 -21.36 -7.22 13.69
C GLN A 185 -21.25 -7.87 15.07
N GLY A 186 -21.37 -9.19 15.18
CA GLY A 186 -21.22 -9.90 16.46
C GLY A 186 -19.86 -9.68 17.13
N LEU A 187 -18.77 -9.63 16.34
CA LEU A 187 -17.43 -9.34 16.89
C LEU A 187 -17.31 -7.87 17.34
N VAL A 188 -17.96 -6.95 16.62
CA VAL A 188 -18.03 -5.53 17.01
C VAL A 188 -18.78 -5.38 18.33
N ASP A 189 -19.92 -6.06 18.48
CA ASP A 189 -20.71 -6.07 19.72
C ASP A 189 -19.91 -6.66 20.89
N GLU A 190 -19.20 -7.78 20.69
CA GLU A 190 -18.29 -8.36 21.68
C GLU A 190 -17.19 -7.38 22.11
N GLY A 191 -16.65 -6.58 21.18
CA GLY A 191 -15.66 -5.55 21.51
C GLY A 191 -16.25 -4.43 22.37
N PHE A 192 -17.47 -3.98 22.08
CA PHE A 192 -18.19 -3.01 22.91
C PHE A 192 -18.51 -3.56 24.30
N GLU A 193 -18.91 -4.83 24.39
CA GLU A 193 -19.14 -5.49 25.67
C GLU A 193 -17.84 -5.59 26.48
N LEU A 194 -16.73 -6.03 25.88
CA LEU A 194 -15.42 -6.09 26.53
C LEU A 194 -15.03 -4.72 27.09
N ALA A 195 -15.20 -3.67 26.29
CA ALA A 195 -14.92 -2.31 26.72
C ALA A 195 -15.77 -1.88 27.91
N ALA A 196 -17.09 -2.12 27.86
CA ALA A 196 -17.99 -1.79 28.95
C ALA A 196 -17.62 -2.54 30.24
N ARG A 197 -17.20 -3.81 30.17
CA ARG A 197 -16.70 -4.56 31.34
C ARG A 197 -15.37 -4.00 31.86
N GLY A 198 -14.47 -3.61 30.97
CA GLY A 198 -13.20 -2.95 31.33
C GLY A 198 -13.41 -1.60 32.02
N GLU A 199 -14.36 -0.78 31.55
CA GLU A 199 -14.74 0.48 32.20
C GLU A 199 -15.28 0.26 33.60
N ARG A 200 -16.22 -0.70 33.78
CA ARG A 200 -16.74 -1.05 35.11
C ARG A 200 -15.64 -1.50 36.07
N LEU A 201 -14.69 -2.32 35.59
CA LEU A 201 -13.55 -2.75 36.39
C LEU A 201 -12.70 -1.54 36.83
N MET A 202 -12.43 -0.60 35.92
CA MET A 202 -11.67 0.63 36.24
C MET A 202 -12.41 1.58 37.19
N ASP A 203 -13.73 1.68 37.09
CA ASP A 203 -14.56 2.49 37.99
C ASP A 203 -14.62 1.87 39.41
N LEU A 204 -14.57 0.53 39.52
CA LEU A 204 -14.43 -0.14 40.81
C LEU A 204 -13.03 0.06 41.42
N VAL A 205 -11.96 0.02 40.62
CA VAL A 205 -10.61 0.39 41.09
C VAL A 205 -10.58 1.84 41.57
N PHE A 206 -11.30 2.75 40.91
CA PHE A 206 -11.45 4.13 41.38
C PHE A 206 -12.20 4.21 42.71
N THR A 207 -13.28 3.45 42.87
CA THR A 207 -14.04 3.40 44.12
C THR A 207 -13.18 2.86 45.27
N ILE A 208 -12.31 1.89 44.98
CA ILE A 208 -11.31 1.38 45.92
C ILE A 208 -10.28 2.46 46.25
N ASP A 209 -9.73 3.17 45.25
CA ASP A 209 -8.81 4.30 45.43
C ASP A 209 -9.38 5.36 46.39
N ASP A 210 -10.63 5.79 46.14
CA ASP A 210 -11.32 6.79 46.95
C ASP A 210 -11.55 6.29 48.39
N ALA A 211 -11.95 5.02 48.55
CA ALA A 211 -12.17 4.42 49.85
C ALA A 211 -10.87 4.19 50.66
N GLU A 212 -9.78 3.78 49.99
CA GLU A 212 -8.50 3.45 50.63
C GLU A 212 -7.60 4.68 50.87
N MET A 213 -7.63 5.68 49.99
CA MET A 213 -6.80 6.89 50.17
C MET A 213 -7.44 7.94 51.07
N HIS A 214 -8.77 8.05 51.11
CA HIS A 214 -9.43 9.12 51.87
C HIS A 214 -10.00 8.67 53.22
N ARG A 215 -10.13 7.36 53.48
CA ARG A 215 -10.51 6.83 54.79
C ARG A 215 -9.46 5.82 55.21
N LYS A 216 -8.98 5.89 56.45
CA LYS A 216 -8.16 4.80 56.99
C LYS A 216 -8.99 3.53 56.82
N ILE A 217 -8.45 2.53 56.12
CA ILE A 217 -9.14 1.27 55.79
C ILE A 217 -9.83 0.65 57.01
N ASP A 218 -9.30 0.88 58.21
CA ASP A 218 -9.84 0.42 59.48
C ASP A 218 -11.18 1.07 59.88
N ASP A 219 -11.52 2.24 59.32
CA ASP A 219 -12.75 2.98 59.60
C ASP A 219 -13.93 2.57 58.68
N VAL A 220 -13.65 1.80 57.61
CA VAL A 220 -14.69 1.28 56.72
C VAL A 220 -15.33 0.05 57.37
N HIS A 221 -16.67 0.06 57.49
CA HIS A 221 -17.40 -1.06 58.06
C HIS A 221 -17.05 -2.37 57.33
N PRO A 222 -16.72 -3.47 58.04
CA PRO A 222 -16.25 -4.73 57.44
C PRO A 222 -17.16 -5.26 56.34
N THR A 223 -18.47 -5.14 56.49
CA THR A 223 -19.45 -5.52 55.48
C THR A 223 -19.30 -4.73 54.19
N THR A 224 -19.08 -3.41 54.27
CA THR A 224 -18.88 -2.56 53.09
C THR A 224 -17.60 -2.95 52.35
N ARG A 225 -16.49 -3.18 53.07
CA ARG A 225 -15.24 -3.67 52.47
C ARG A 225 -15.46 -5.01 51.76
N ALA A 226 -16.15 -5.95 52.41
CA ALA A 226 -16.46 -7.25 51.83
C ALA A 226 -17.33 -7.14 50.58
N THR A 227 -18.36 -6.28 50.57
CA THR A 227 -19.19 -6.02 49.39
C THR A 227 -18.38 -5.41 48.24
N THR A 228 -17.51 -4.44 48.51
CA THR A 228 -16.64 -3.84 47.46
C THR A 228 -15.70 -4.87 46.86
N VAL A 229 -15.05 -5.70 47.70
CA VAL A 229 -14.16 -6.77 47.23
C VAL A 229 -14.96 -7.79 46.40
N GLN A 230 -16.14 -8.19 46.85
CA GLN A 230 -17.01 -9.11 46.11
C GLN A 230 -17.39 -8.56 44.72
N ARG A 231 -17.77 -7.28 44.65
CA ARG A 231 -18.08 -6.59 43.39
C ARG A 231 -16.87 -6.52 42.46
N PHE A 232 -15.69 -6.26 43.01
CA PHE A 232 -14.45 -6.26 42.25
C PHE A 232 -14.15 -7.64 41.66
N ILE A 233 -14.25 -8.71 42.46
CA ILE A 233 -14.05 -10.10 41.99
C ILE A 233 -15.02 -10.43 40.85
N TYR A 234 -16.29 -10.05 40.99
CA TYR A 234 -17.28 -10.28 39.94
C TYR A 234 -16.95 -9.52 38.65
N ALA A 235 -16.62 -8.23 38.75
CA ALA A 235 -16.22 -7.44 37.59
C ALA A 235 -14.97 -7.99 36.91
N LEU A 236 -14.00 -8.49 37.69
CA LEU A 236 -12.78 -9.11 37.20
C LEU A 236 -13.06 -10.40 36.41
N ARG A 237 -13.91 -11.29 36.94
CA ARG A 237 -14.35 -12.50 36.24
C ARG A 237 -15.14 -12.17 34.96
N SER A 238 -16.03 -11.20 35.05
CA SER A 238 -16.83 -10.73 33.91
C SER A 238 -15.95 -10.17 32.79
N PHE A 239 -14.94 -9.36 33.15
CA PHE A 239 -13.94 -8.87 32.22
C PHE A 239 -13.14 -10.02 31.58
N ASP A 240 -12.61 -10.95 32.37
CA ASP A 240 -11.82 -12.08 31.86
C ASP A 240 -12.62 -12.95 30.88
N ARG A 241 -13.87 -13.30 31.22
CA ARG A 241 -14.74 -14.08 30.35
C ARG A 241 -14.98 -13.39 29.01
N ARG A 242 -15.30 -12.10 29.03
CA ARG A 242 -15.53 -11.32 27.79
C ARG A 242 -14.24 -11.10 27.01
N TYR A 243 -13.10 -10.93 27.68
CA TYR A 243 -11.79 -10.84 27.05
C TYR A 243 -11.45 -12.10 26.27
N VAL A 244 -11.67 -13.28 26.87
CA VAL A 244 -11.41 -14.58 26.22
C VAL A 244 -12.24 -14.76 24.95
N ILE A 245 -13.55 -14.47 25.03
CA ILE A 245 -14.46 -14.57 23.88
C ILE A 245 -13.99 -13.64 22.77
N PHE A 246 -13.77 -12.38 23.10
CA PHE A 246 -13.35 -11.36 22.15
C PHE A 246 -11.98 -11.67 21.53
N GLU A 247 -10.96 -12.02 22.35
CA GLU A 247 -9.61 -12.35 21.86
C GLU A 247 -9.68 -13.49 20.84
N LYS A 248 -10.37 -14.58 21.18
CA LYS A 248 -10.50 -15.74 20.30
C LYS A 248 -11.08 -15.33 18.95
N ASN A 249 -12.25 -14.68 18.97
CA ASN A 249 -12.96 -14.32 17.75
C ASN A 249 -12.23 -13.24 16.95
N TYR A 250 -11.58 -12.29 17.63
CA TYR A 250 -10.77 -11.25 17.00
C TYR A 250 -9.56 -11.82 16.29
N ILE A 251 -8.78 -12.68 16.95
CA ILE A 251 -7.60 -13.31 16.34
C ILE A 251 -7.99 -14.24 15.21
N GLU A 252 -9.07 -15.02 15.35
CA GLU A 252 -9.62 -15.84 14.25
C GLU A 252 -10.02 -14.98 13.04
N ALA A 253 -10.67 -13.83 13.28
CA ALA A 253 -11.01 -12.90 12.21
C ALA A 253 -9.76 -12.31 11.54
N LEU A 254 -8.72 -11.95 12.30
CA LEU A 254 -7.46 -11.48 11.72
C LEU A 254 -6.80 -12.58 10.86
N ILE A 255 -6.74 -13.82 11.33
CA ILE A 255 -6.22 -14.96 10.56
C ILE A 255 -6.99 -15.13 9.24
N ALA A 256 -8.32 -14.99 9.27
CA ALA A 256 -9.15 -15.06 8.06
C ALA A 256 -8.81 -13.94 7.06
N VAL A 257 -8.60 -12.71 7.55
CA VAL A 257 -8.19 -11.57 6.71
C VAL A 257 -6.80 -11.79 6.11
N GLU A 258 -5.86 -12.32 6.89
CA GLU A 258 -4.54 -12.64 6.36
C GLU A 258 -4.61 -13.72 5.29
N LYS A 259 -5.43 -14.75 5.50
CA LYS A 259 -5.66 -15.83 4.52
C LYS A 259 -6.24 -15.28 3.22
N GLN A 260 -7.24 -14.41 3.31
CA GLN A 260 -7.82 -13.74 2.14
C GLN A 260 -6.80 -12.85 1.43
N SER A 261 -5.96 -12.14 2.17
CA SER A 261 -4.93 -11.27 1.59
C SER A 261 -3.89 -12.08 0.80
N ARG A 262 -3.54 -13.26 1.30
CA ARG A 262 -2.60 -14.20 0.65
C ARG A 262 -3.23 -15.02 -0.47
N SER A 263 -4.56 -15.16 -0.51
CA SER A 263 -5.23 -16.04 -1.48
C SER A 263 -5.04 -15.60 -2.92
N LEU A 264 -4.85 -14.31 -3.17
CA LEU A 264 -4.55 -13.81 -4.52
C LEU A 264 -3.19 -14.30 -5.02
N VAL A 265 -2.15 -14.20 -4.19
CA VAL A 265 -0.80 -14.71 -4.51
C VAL A 265 -0.84 -16.22 -4.71
N GLN A 266 -1.56 -16.95 -3.83
CA GLN A 266 -1.75 -18.39 -3.95
C GLN A 266 -2.46 -18.76 -5.25
N ARG A 267 -3.57 -18.09 -5.59
CA ARG A 267 -4.35 -18.35 -6.80
C ARG A 267 -3.51 -18.15 -8.06
N ILE A 268 -2.70 -17.09 -8.10
CA ILE A 268 -1.81 -16.83 -9.24
C ILE A 268 -0.76 -17.93 -9.36
N ALA A 269 -0.10 -18.30 -8.26
CA ALA A 269 0.90 -19.37 -8.28
C ALA A 269 0.31 -20.72 -8.73
N GLU A 270 -0.90 -21.06 -8.26
CA GLU A 270 -1.64 -22.26 -8.69
C GLU A 270 -2.02 -22.20 -10.18
N LEU A 271 -2.48 -21.04 -10.68
CA LEU A 271 -2.78 -20.85 -12.11
C LEU A 271 -1.53 -21.03 -12.97
N ILE A 272 -0.38 -20.47 -12.56
CA ILE A 272 0.87 -20.66 -13.31
C ILE A 272 1.24 -22.16 -13.33
N GLN A 273 1.09 -22.89 -12.22
CA GLN A 273 1.33 -24.34 -12.21
C GLN A 273 0.37 -25.10 -13.13
N GLN A 274 -0.92 -24.75 -13.15
CA GLN A 274 -1.93 -25.38 -14.01
C GLN A 274 -1.64 -25.15 -15.50
N LEU A 275 -1.16 -23.94 -15.85
CA LEU A 275 -0.76 -23.60 -17.21
C LEU A 275 0.50 -24.36 -17.63
N ASP A 276 1.53 -24.43 -16.78
CA ASP A 276 2.71 -25.26 -17.01
C ASP A 276 2.33 -26.73 -17.32
N ASP A 277 1.40 -27.29 -16.53
CA ASP A 277 0.94 -28.67 -16.68
C ASP A 277 0.15 -28.90 -17.99
N SER A 278 -0.56 -27.87 -18.49
CA SER A 278 -1.28 -27.93 -19.78
C SER A 278 -0.39 -27.61 -20.99
N GLY A 279 0.83 -27.10 -20.77
CA GLY A 279 1.74 -26.61 -21.80
C GLY A 279 1.42 -25.19 -22.29
N GLU A 280 0.45 -24.51 -21.69
CA GLU A 280 0.18 -23.09 -21.93
C GLU A 280 1.10 -22.24 -21.04
N LYS A 281 1.57 -21.08 -21.52
CA LYS A 281 2.40 -20.17 -20.70
C LYS A 281 1.61 -19.04 -20.05
N VAL A 282 0.50 -18.64 -20.65
CA VAL A 282 -0.32 -17.51 -20.20
C VAL A 282 -1.75 -17.68 -20.68
N ASN A 283 -2.70 -17.13 -19.95
CA ASN A 283 -4.08 -16.93 -20.38
C ASN A 283 -4.59 -15.58 -19.82
N GLN A 284 -5.80 -15.14 -20.22
CA GLN A 284 -6.36 -13.88 -19.74
C GLN A 284 -6.63 -13.91 -18.23
N GLU A 285 -7.05 -15.05 -17.67
CA GLU A 285 -7.35 -15.18 -16.23
C GLU A 285 -6.10 -14.91 -15.37
N LEU A 286 -4.94 -15.45 -15.72
CA LEU A 286 -3.67 -15.20 -15.05
C LEU A 286 -3.32 -13.71 -15.08
N LEU A 287 -3.47 -13.09 -16.26
CA LEU A 287 -3.18 -11.67 -16.46
C LEU A 287 -4.12 -10.77 -15.63
N ASP A 288 -5.40 -11.10 -15.55
CA ASP A 288 -6.37 -10.37 -14.72
C ASP A 288 -6.00 -10.43 -13.23
N HIS A 289 -5.61 -11.61 -12.73
CA HIS A 289 -5.17 -11.74 -11.34
C HIS A 289 -3.84 -11.04 -11.08
N MET A 290 -2.88 -11.07 -12.03
CA MET A 290 -1.64 -10.29 -11.91
C MET A 290 -1.90 -8.78 -11.89
N ALA A 291 -2.85 -8.30 -12.69
CA ALA A 291 -3.25 -6.90 -12.68
C ALA A 291 -3.86 -6.50 -11.33
N GLU A 292 -4.76 -7.33 -10.77
CA GLU A 292 -5.33 -7.11 -9.44
C GLU A 292 -4.25 -7.18 -8.34
N LEU A 293 -3.26 -8.08 -8.47
CA LEU A 293 -2.15 -8.17 -7.52
C LEU A 293 -1.29 -6.91 -7.56
N ASN A 294 -1.01 -6.38 -8.74
CA ASN A 294 -0.27 -5.13 -8.90
C ASN A 294 -1.04 -3.94 -8.33
N LYS A 295 -2.34 -3.85 -8.61
CA LYS A 295 -3.23 -2.84 -8.01
C LYS A 295 -3.21 -2.89 -6.48
N LYS A 296 -3.33 -4.08 -5.89
CA LYS A 296 -3.36 -4.28 -4.43
C LYS A 296 -2.02 -4.06 -3.72
N SER A 297 -0.90 -4.16 -4.44
CA SER A 297 0.45 -4.05 -3.87
C SER A 297 1.08 -2.67 -4.05
N ARG A 298 0.63 -1.88 -5.02
CA ARG A 298 1.19 -0.57 -5.39
C ARG A 298 0.16 0.55 -5.52
N ASP A 299 -1.11 0.30 -5.21
CA ASP A 299 -2.23 1.21 -5.50
C ASP A 299 -2.28 1.66 -6.98
N CYS A 300 -1.88 0.78 -7.91
CA CYS A 300 -1.97 1.01 -9.35
C CYS A 300 -3.42 0.82 -9.85
N PHE A 301 -4.17 1.91 -9.98
CA PHE A 301 -5.58 1.83 -10.41
C PHE A 301 -5.80 1.54 -11.90
N ASN A 302 -4.77 1.72 -12.75
CA ASN A 302 -4.86 1.58 -14.21
C ASN A 302 -4.17 0.32 -14.76
N CYS A 303 -4.04 -0.70 -13.93
CA CYS A 303 -3.40 -1.95 -14.31
C CYS A 303 -4.39 -2.83 -15.10
N LYS A 304 -4.17 -2.96 -16.43
CA LYS A 304 -4.87 -3.92 -17.31
C LYS A 304 -3.88 -4.57 -18.25
N TYR A 305 -3.94 -5.89 -18.34
CA TYR A 305 -3.07 -6.69 -19.18
C TYR A 305 -3.90 -7.42 -20.24
N ASN A 306 -3.41 -7.45 -21.47
CA ASN A 306 -4.09 -7.98 -22.65
C ASN A 306 -3.38 -9.26 -23.11
N PHE A 307 -4.15 -10.35 -23.17
CA PHE A 307 -3.67 -11.64 -23.63
C PHE A 307 -3.09 -11.62 -25.04
N ASP A 308 -3.65 -10.86 -25.98
CA ASP A 308 -3.17 -10.82 -27.37
C ASP A 308 -1.76 -10.23 -27.48
N ILE A 309 -1.43 -9.25 -26.64
CA ILE A 309 -0.08 -8.66 -26.57
C ILE A 309 0.89 -9.72 -26.05
N MET A 310 0.57 -10.36 -24.91
CA MET A 310 1.43 -11.41 -24.33
C MET A 310 1.58 -12.60 -25.27
N ARG A 311 0.51 -13.00 -25.96
CA ARG A 311 0.55 -14.07 -26.97
C ARG A 311 1.45 -13.71 -28.14
N THR A 312 1.38 -12.46 -28.62
CA THR A 312 2.27 -11.95 -29.69
C THR A 312 3.73 -12.04 -29.28
N VAL A 313 4.05 -11.65 -28.04
CA VAL A 313 5.40 -11.73 -27.47
C VAL A 313 5.86 -13.18 -27.32
N LEU A 314 5.03 -14.05 -26.72
CA LEU A 314 5.37 -15.46 -26.50
C LEU A 314 5.59 -16.26 -27.78
N LEU A 315 4.78 -16.00 -28.82
CA LEU A 315 4.90 -16.66 -30.12
C LEU A 315 5.98 -16.01 -31.01
N LYS A 316 6.65 -14.96 -30.53
CA LYS A 316 7.59 -14.15 -31.31
C LYS A 316 6.99 -13.62 -32.62
N SER A 317 5.67 -13.47 -32.68
CA SER A 317 4.98 -12.96 -33.86
C SER A 317 5.37 -11.51 -34.18
N TYR A 318 5.85 -10.78 -33.18
CA TYR A 318 6.34 -9.41 -33.33
C TYR A 318 7.54 -9.30 -34.28
N GLU A 319 8.37 -10.34 -34.43
CA GLU A 319 9.55 -10.33 -35.32
C GLU A 319 9.17 -10.09 -36.79
N LYS A 320 7.90 -10.32 -37.16
CA LYS A 320 7.37 -10.11 -38.52
C LYS A 320 6.80 -8.72 -38.76
N SER A 321 6.47 -8.01 -37.69
CA SER A 321 5.70 -6.76 -37.78
C SER A 321 6.43 -5.56 -37.17
N ILE A 322 7.58 -5.78 -36.55
CA ILE A 322 8.31 -4.76 -35.79
C ILE A 322 9.79 -4.82 -36.12
N HIS A 323 10.38 -3.63 -36.25
CA HIS A 323 11.81 -3.43 -36.46
C HIS A 323 12.67 -4.17 -35.43
N GLU A 324 13.78 -4.76 -35.89
CA GLU A 324 14.70 -5.55 -35.06
C GLU A 324 15.27 -4.77 -33.88
N ARG A 325 15.54 -3.48 -34.08
CA ARG A 325 16.00 -2.54 -33.03
C ARG A 325 15.04 -2.45 -31.83
N LEU A 326 13.76 -2.82 -31.97
CA LEU A 326 12.77 -2.81 -30.89
C LEU A 326 12.51 -4.20 -30.29
N TRP A 327 13.13 -5.26 -30.79
CA TRP A 327 12.86 -6.65 -30.32
C TRP A 327 13.23 -6.88 -28.86
N TYR A 328 14.12 -6.05 -28.29
CA TYR A 328 14.49 -6.14 -26.90
C TYR A 328 13.32 -5.83 -25.95
N LEU A 329 12.35 -5.00 -26.34
CA LEU A 329 11.19 -4.68 -25.49
C LEU A 329 10.29 -5.91 -25.24
N PRO A 330 9.81 -6.64 -26.28
CA PRO A 330 9.17 -7.94 -26.11
C PRO A 330 10.03 -8.96 -25.35
N ALA A 331 11.33 -9.02 -25.62
CA ALA A 331 12.23 -9.96 -24.97
C ALA A 331 12.34 -9.67 -23.46
N GLU A 332 12.53 -8.40 -23.09
CA GLU A 332 12.54 -7.95 -21.70
C GLU A 332 11.19 -8.24 -21.03
N LEU A 333 10.06 -7.98 -21.71
CA LEU A 333 8.74 -8.30 -21.15
C LEU A 333 8.59 -9.78 -20.82
N LEU A 334 9.06 -10.66 -21.72
CA LEU A 334 9.05 -12.10 -21.48
C LEU A 334 9.94 -12.47 -20.30
N GLU A 335 11.15 -11.91 -20.21
CA GLU A 335 12.06 -12.14 -19.07
C GLU A 335 11.42 -11.71 -17.75
N ARG A 336 10.83 -10.50 -17.68
CA ARG A 336 10.15 -10.00 -16.47
C ARG A 336 8.94 -10.85 -16.10
N PHE A 337 8.19 -11.32 -17.09
CA PHE A 337 7.06 -12.23 -16.87
C PHE A 337 7.53 -13.58 -16.32
N GLU A 338 8.60 -14.15 -16.87
CA GLU A 338 9.15 -15.41 -16.38
C GLU A 338 9.74 -15.27 -14.97
N ASP A 339 10.47 -14.19 -14.67
CA ASP A 339 11.01 -13.90 -13.32
C ASP A 339 9.89 -13.80 -12.27
N ILE A 340 8.80 -13.07 -12.55
CA ILE A 340 7.69 -13.00 -11.60
C ILE A 340 6.96 -14.34 -11.45
N CYS A 341 6.80 -15.11 -12.52
CA CYS A 341 6.20 -16.43 -12.46
C CYS A 341 7.03 -17.41 -11.61
N ILE A 342 8.35 -17.42 -11.78
CA ILE A 342 9.29 -18.22 -10.96
C ILE A 342 9.17 -17.81 -9.50
N TYR A 343 9.24 -16.51 -9.22
CA TYR A 343 9.14 -15.99 -7.86
C TYR A 343 7.82 -16.38 -7.16
N LEU A 344 6.68 -16.28 -7.86
CA LEU A 344 5.37 -16.65 -7.31
C LEU A 344 5.25 -18.16 -7.03
N LYS A 345 5.82 -19.01 -7.89
CA LYS A 345 5.93 -20.46 -7.65
C LYS A 345 6.76 -20.77 -6.40
N GLU A 346 7.89 -20.09 -6.22
CA GLU A 346 8.75 -20.26 -5.05
C GLU A 346 8.10 -19.77 -3.74
N LEU A 347 7.19 -18.80 -3.83
CA LEU A 347 6.42 -18.30 -2.69
C LEU A 347 5.30 -19.24 -2.26
N LEU A 348 4.74 -20.05 -3.16
CA LEU A 348 3.62 -20.95 -2.85
C LEU A 348 3.85 -21.86 -1.61
N PRO A 349 4.96 -22.62 -1.50
CA PRO A 349 5.24 -23.43 -0.31
C PRO A 349 5.54 -22.59 0.95
N LYS A 350 5.76 -21.28 0.79
CA LYS A 350 6.09 -20.32 1.85
C LYS A 350 5.00 -19.27 2.03
N ILE A 351 3.76 -19.54 1.57
CA ILE A 351 2.70 -18.52 1.48
C ILE A 351 2.41 -17.86 2.84
N LEU A 352 2.55 -18.60 3.94
CA LEU A 352 2.35 -18.08 5.29
C LEU A 352 3.40 -17.03 5.70
N ARG A 353 4.58 -17.02 5.06
CA ARG A 353 5.62 -15.99 5.25
C ARG A 353 5.36 -14.72 4.43
N VAL A 354 4.45 -14.76 3.47
CA VAL A 354 4.05 -13.56 2.73
C VAL A 354 3.30 -12.64 3.68
N HIS A 355 3.75 -11.40 3.76
CA HIS A 355 3.13 -10.41 4.62
C HIS A 355 1.71 -10.09 4.09
N PRO A 356 0.67 -10.07 4.94
CA PRO A 356 -0.72 -9.84 4.50
C PRO A 356 -0.92 -8.51 3.76
N LYS A 357 -0.24 -7.45 4.20
CA LYS A 357 -0.11 -6.22 3.43
C LYS A 357 0.91 -6.43 2.33
N LEU A 358 0.46 -6.47 1.08
CA LEU A 358 1.25 -6.85 -0.08
C LEU A 358 2.38 -5.86 -0.36
N GLU A 359 2.17 -4.58 -0.07
CA GLU A 359 3.19 -3.50 -0.12
C GLU A 359 4.45 -3.80 0.71
N HIS A 360 4.33 -4.60 1.79
CA HIS A 360 5.45 -4.97 2.64
C HIS A 360 6.26 -6.18 2.12
N ASN A 361 5.98 -6.65 0.90
CA ASN A 361 6.73 -7.73 0.25
C ASN A 361 7.63 -7.12 -0.84
N PRO A 362 8.80 -6.54 -0.52
CA PRO A 362 9.58 -5.74 -1.46
C PRO A 362 9.99 -6.52 -2.71
N GLY A 363 10.34 -7.81 -2.57
CA GLY A 363 10.69 -8.65 -3.71
C GLY A 363 9.54 -8.92 -4.68
N LEU A 364 8.29 -8.91 -4.18
CA LEU A 364 7.09 -9.01 -5.02
C LEU A 364 6.81 -7.68 -5.71
N VAL A 365 6.80 -6.59 -4.94
CA VAL A 365 6.49 -5.24 -5.42
C VAL A 365 7.46 -4.82 -6.53
N GLN A 366 8.76 -5.03 -6.35
CA GLN A 366 9.78 -4.68 -7.34
C GLN A 366 9.61 -5.44 -8.66
N ARG A 367 9.24 -6.72 -8.61
CA ARG A 367 9.01 -7.54 -9.82
C ARG A 367 7.74 -7.13 -10.56
N LEU A 368 6.66 -6.88 -9.81
CA LEU A 368 5.42 -6.36 -10.38
C LEU A 368 5.62 -5.00 -11.04
N GLU A 369 6.44 -4.13 -10.44
CA GLU A 369 6.85 -2.86 -11.02
C GLU A 369 7.62 -3.04 -12.32
N LYS A 370 8.73 -3.80 -12.31
CA LYS A 370 9.51 -4.08 -13.53
C LYS A 370 8.66 -4.70 -14.64
N PHE A 371 7.78 -5.64 -14.31
CA PHE A 371 6.86 -6.25 -15.27
C PHE A 371 5.87 -5.23 -15.85
N HIS A 372 5.20 -4.45 -15.00
CA HIS A 372 4.21 -3.47 -15.42
C HIS A 372 4.79 -2.37 -16.29
N ASP A 373 5.93 -1.79 -15.90
CA ASP A 373 6.57 -0.71 -16.63
C ASP A 373 7.04 -1.20 -18.01
N THR A 374 7.56 -2.44 -18.09
CA THR A 374 7.94 -3.05 -19.37
C THR A 374 6.72 -3.39 -20.22
N TYR A 375 5.64 -3.86 -19.61
CA TYR A 375 4.38 -4.12 -20.29
C TYR A 375 3.78 -2.84 -20.89
N GLN A 376 3.80 -1.72 -20.15
CA GLN A 376 3.35 -0.42 -20.64
C GLN A 376 4.18 0.05 -21.83
N ARG A 377 5.51 -0.02 -21.74
CA ARG A 377 6.41 0.29 -22.87
C ARG A 377 6.10 -0.54 -24.11
N VAL A 378 5.84 -1.85 -23.95
CA VAL A 378 5.42 -2.70 -25.08
C VAL A 378 4.05 -2.25 -25.64
N CYS A 379 3.07 -1.94 -24.79
CA CYS A 379 1.77 -1.47 -25.26
C CYS A 379 1.87 -0.15 -26.05
N GLU A 380 2.72 0.76 -25.60
CA GLU A 380 2.96 2.06 -26.22
C GLU A 380 3.72 1.92 -27.55
N TRP A 381 4.80 1.14 -27.56
CA TRP A 381 5.80 1.20 -28.64
C TRP A 381 5.83 -0.01 -29.57
N VAL A 382 5.07 -1.08 -29.28
CA VAL A 382 5.18 -2.38 -29.98
C VAL A 382 3.83 -2.82 -30.57
N ASN A 383 2.74 -2.08 -30.37
CA ASN A 383 1.41 -2.49 -30.83
C ASN A 383 1.36 -2.71 -32.36
N VAL A 384 0.78 -3.83 -32.79
CA VAL A 384 1.07 -4.53 -34.06
C VAL A 384 0.40 -3.92 -35.29
N GLN A 385 -0.68 -3.14 -35.13
CA GLN A 385 -1.50 -2.74 -36.28
C GLN A 385 -1.02 -1.49 -37.01
N ASP A 386 -0.20 -0.64 -36.39
CA ASP A 386 0.44 0.55 -36.99
C ASP A 386 1.47 1.07 -35.99
N ASN A 387 2.75 0.71 -36.16
CA ASN A 387 3.80 1.03 -35.20
C ASN A 387 4.69 2.17 -35.72
N PRO A 388 4.43 3.43 -35.30
CA PRO A 388 5.18 4.59 -35.79
C PRO A 388 6.64 4.52 -35.37
N MET A 389 6.96 3.87 -34.24
CA MET A 389 8.33 3.66 -33.81
C MET A 389 9.08 2.70 -34.75
N SER A 390 8.43 1.61 -35.17
CA SER A 390 8.99 0.67 -36.13
C SER A 390 9.26 1.34 -37.47
N ASN A 391 8.31 2.15 -37.94
CA ASN A 391 8.45 2.91 -39.18
C ASN A 391 9.57 3.96 -39.08
N PHE A 392 9.70 4.62 -37.92
CA PHE A 392 10.80 5.53 -37.67
C PHE A 392 12.16 4.81 -37.65
N CYS A 393 12.25 3.62 -37.06
CA CYS A 393 13.48 2.82 -37.10
C CYS A 393 13.86 2.43 -38.54
N HIS A 394 12.90 2.03 -39.37
CA HIS A 394 13.16 1.77 -40.80
C HIS A 394 13.68 3.02 -41.51
N PHE A 395 13.09 4.19 -41.25
CA PHE A 395 13.56 5.46 -41.78
C PHE A 395 14.99 5.80 -41.34
N LEU A 396 15.34 5.53 -40.07
CA LEU A 396 16.71 5.68 -39.59
C LEU A 396 17.68 4.74 -40.34
N ASP A 397 17.26 3.49 -40.58
CA ASP A 397 18.08 2.50 -41.29
C ASP A 397 18.32 2.84 -42.76
N GLU A 398 17.40 3.56 -43.39
CA GLU A 398 17.52 4.05 -44.78
C GLU A 398 18.47 5.26 -44.89
N ILE A 399 18.45 6.15 -43.90
CA ILE A 399 19.18 7.42 -43.96
C ILE A 399 20.58 7.33 -43.37
N LEU A 400 20.77 6.52 -42.35
CA LEU A 400 22.06 6.42 -41.66
C LEU A 400 22.97 5.41 -42.33
N SER A 401 24.26 5.74 -42.44
CA SER A 401 25.28 4.76 -42.82
C SER A 401 25.50 3.71 -41.74
N GLU A 402 26.03 2.54 -42.09
CA GLU A 402 26.31 1.46 -41.13
C GLU A 402 27.21 1.89 -39.95
N ASP A 403 28.16 2.79 -40.19
CA ASP A 403 29.02 3.33 -39.12
C ASP A 403 28.23 4.26 -38.18
N GLN A 404 27.28 5.03 -38.71
CA GLN A 404 26.40 5.89 -37.90
C GLN A 404 25.38 5.07 -37.12
N LYS A 405 24.84 3.99 -37.69
CA LYS A 405 23.94 3.07 -37.00
C LYS A 405 24.61 2.43 -35.78
N LYS A 406 25.89 2.07 -35.90
CA LYS A 406 26.70 1.52 -34.79
C LYS A 406 27.03 2.56 -33.73
N ASN A 407 27.21 3.82 -34.13
CA ASN A 407 27.53 4.92 -33.23
C ASN A 407 26.29 5.57 -32.60
N LEU A 408 25.07 5.17 -33.02
CA LEU A 408 23.82 5.75 -32.55
C LEU A 408 23.69 5.69 -31.02
N ASP A 409 24.16 4.58 -30.45
CA ASP A 409 23.97 4.26 -29.04
C ASP A 409 25.09 4.82 -28.13
N GLY A 410 26.11 5.50 -28.69
CA GLY A 410 27.33 5.83 -27.95
C GLY A 410 27.82 7.29 -27.99
N SER A 411 27.23 8.15 -28.83
CA SER A 411 27.66 9.55 -28.96
C SER A 411 26.56 10.53 -28.59
N VAL A 412 26.89 11.49 -27.72
CA VAL A 412 26.00 12.62 -27.35
C VAL A 412 25.50 13.35 -28.60
N ASP A 413 26.35 13.51 -29.62
CA ASP A 413 25.99 14.18 -30.86
C ASP A 413 24.89 13.40 -31.62
N THR A 414 24.89 12.07 -31.51
CA THR A 414 23.88 11.24 -32.16
C THR A 414 22.56 11.24 -31.39
N ILE A 415 22.59 11.32 -30.06
CA ILE A 415 21.38 11.56 -29.24
C ILE A 415 20.72 12.89 -29.62
N LEU A 416 21.52 13.94 -29.83
CA LEU A 416 21.05 15.25 -30.27
C LEU A 416 20.54 15.25 -31.74
N LEU A 417 20.92 14.24 -32.52
CA LEU A 417 20.48 14.08 -33.90
C LEU A 417 19.08 13.44 -34.00
N ILE A 418 18.71 12.55 -33.08
CA ILE A 418 17.43 11.82 -33.11
C ILE A 418 16.21 12.75 -33.23
N PRO A 419 16.07 13.85 -32.47
CA PRO A 419 14.90 14.72 -32.61
C PRO A 419 14.85 15.40 -33.98
N ARG A 420 16.00 15.73 -34.59
CA ARG A 420 16.05 16.29 -35.95
C ARG A 420 15.59 15.26 -36.98
N LEU A 421 16.07 14.03 -36.85
CA LEU A 421 15.67 12.91 -37.72
C LEU A 421 14.20 12.55 -37.52
N PHE A 422 13.68 12.63 -36.31
CA PHE A 422 12.27 12.41 -36.03
C PHE A 422 11.39 13.47 -36.68
N CYS A 423 11.76 14.75 -36.58
CA CYS A 423 11.05 15.80 -37.32
C CYS A 423 11.08 15.54 -38.83
N LEU A 424 12.21 15.06 -39.36
CA LEU A 424 12.36 14.75 -40.78
C LEU A 424 11.48 13.57 -41.20
N TYR A 425 11.37 12.56 -40.35
CA TYR A 425 10.45 11.45 -40.53
C TYR A 425 8.99 11.91 -40.53
N VAL A 426 8.58 12.72 -39.56
CA VAL A 426 7.22 13.29 -39.50
C VAL A 426 6.91 14.09 -40.78
N TRP A 427 7.89 14.85 -41.28
CA TRP A 427 7.78 15.58 -42.55
C TRP A 427 7.67 14.66 -43.76
N HIS A 428 8.48 13.60 -43.83
CA HIS A 428 8.40 12.59 -44.87
C HIS A 428 7.00 11.95 -44.93
N GLN A 429 6.35 11.77 -43.77
CA GLN A 429 5.00 11.21 -43.65
C GLN A 429 3.87 12.26 -43.72
N ARG A 430 4.16 13.53 -44.09
CA ARG A 430 3.18 14.63 -44.08
C ARG A 430 1.92 14.36 -44.90
N MET A 431 2.04 13.66 -46.02
CA MET A 431 0.89 13.36 -46.91
C MET A 431 -0.11 12.43 -46.23
N GLU A 432 0.37 11.52 -45.37
CA GLU A 432 -0.49 10.66 -44.55
C GLU A 432 -1.17 11.47 -43.44
N LEU A 433 -0.45 12.41 -42.82
CA LEU A 433 -0.97 13.32 -41.79
C LEU A 433 -2.05 14.27 -42.33
N GLU A 434 -1.87 14.81 -43.52
CA GLU A 434 -2.82 15.72 -44.19
C GLU A 434 -4.10 15.00 -44.64
N SER A 435 -4.05 13.69 -44.87
CA SER A 435 -5.23 12.88 -45.22
C SER A 435 -6.29 12.84 -44.11
N GLY A 436 -5.97 13.32 -42.91
CA GLY A 436 -6.88 13.36 -41.75
C GLY A 436 -7.18 11.99 -41.16
N THR A 437 -6.52 10.92 -41.62
CA THR A 437 -6.57 9.62 -40.96
C THR A 437 -5.84 9.73 -39.62
N THR A 438 -6.48 9.30 -38.54
CA THR A 438 -5.90 9.33 -37.19
C THR A 438 -4.90 8.18 -37.06
N THR A 439 -3.73 8.31 -37.71
CA THR A 439 -2.66 7.32 -37.67
C THR A 439 -2.01 7.29 -36.29
N ALA A 440 -1.29 6.21 -35.99
CA ALA A 440 -0.51 6.12 -34.76
C ALA A 440 0.58 7.22 -34.70
N LEU A 441 1.09 7.64 -35.86
CA LEU A 441 2.01 8.76 -35.98
C LEU A 441 1.39 10.09 -35.53
N THR A 442 0.15 10.40 -35.93
CA THR A 442 -0.54 11.63 -35.51
C THR A 442 -0.69 11.68 -33.98
N ARG A 443 -1.00 10.54 -33.34
CA ARG A 443 -1.08 10.45 -31.87
C ARG A 443 0.27 10.67 -31.22
N LEU A 444 1.31 10.00 -31.71
CA LEU A 444 2.68 10.17 -31.22
C LEU A 444 3.14 11.63 -31.30
N VAL A 445 2.89 12.28 -32.43
CA VAL A 445 3.22 13.70 -32.61
C VAL A 445 2.41 14.57 -31.64
N HIS A 446 1.11 14.31 -31.46
CA HIS A 446 0.30 15.05 -30.48
C HIS A 446 0.76 14.84 -29.04
N GLU A 447 1.17 13.62 -28.65
CA GLU A 447 1.65 13.30 -27.31
C GLU A 447 3.00 13.96 -27.02
N LEU A 448 3.90 13.98 -28.00
CA LEU A 448 5.20 14.61 -27.87
C LEU A 448 5.08 16.14 -27.91
N HIS A 449 4.21 16.69 -28.77
CA HIS A 449 4.04 18.14 -28.92
C HIS A 449 2.73 18.50 -29.67
N PRO A 450 1.64 18.87 -28.97
CA PRO A 450 0.33 19.12 -29.58
C PRO A 450 0.31 20.25 -30.61
N GLU A 451 1.16 21.27 -30.42
CA GLU A 451 1.29 22.44 -31.29
C GLU A 451 2.19 22.17 -32.51
N LEU A 452 2.88 21.03 -32.55
CA LEU A 452 3.92 20.70 -33.53
C LEU A 452 3.30 20.62 -34.92
N LEU A 453 2.10 20.05 -35.06
CA LEU A 453 1.41 19.89 -36.34
C LEU A 453 1.01 21.24 -36.96
N VAL A 454 0.66 22.23 -36.13
CA VAL A 454 0.28 23.58 -36.59
C VAL A 454 1.52 24.37 -37.00
N ASP A 455 2.61 24.25 -36.25
CA ASP A 455 3.84 24.98 -36.55
C ASP A 455 4.69 24.31 -37.64
N LEU A 456 4.67 22.97 -37.73
CA LEU A 456 5.12 22.23 -38.91
C LEU A 456 4.34 22.76 -40.10
N SER A 457 3.03 22.54 -40.20
CA SER A 457 2.27 22.97 -41.40
C SER A 457 2.53 24.42 -41.82
N ARG A 458 2.77 25.37 -40.90
CA ARG A 458 3.20 26.74 -41.23
C ARG A 458 4.61 26.85 -41.80
N CYS A 459 5.61 26.22 -41.18
CA CYS A 459 6.98 26.19 -41.70
C CYS A 459 7.06 25.47 -43.04
N LEU A 460 6.18 24.49 -43.21
CA LEU A 460 6.14 23.55 -44.32
C LEU A 460 5.38 24.06 -45.56
N CYS A 461 4.32 24.86 -45.38
CA CYS A 461 3.52 25.43 -46.49
C CYS A 461 4.18 26.63 -47.19
N GLY A 462 5.27 27.18 -46.65
CA GLY A 462 5.98 28.34 -47.22
C GLY A 462 6.93 28.00 -48.36
N THR A 463 7.07 26.71 -48.70
CA THR A 463 8.23 26.19 -49.42
C THR A 463 7.82 25.15 -50.49
N ASP A 464 7.90 25.50 -51.77
CA ASP A 464 7.65 24.62 -52.95
C ASP A 464 8.75 23.54 -53.08
N TRP A 465 8.79 22.59 -52.15
CA TRP A 465 9.91 21.64 -52.04
C TRP A 465 9.52 20.29 -52.62
N GLU A 466 10.18 19.94 -53.73
CA GLU A 466 10.12 18.62 -54.35
C GLU A 466 10.78 17.56 -53.44
N ASN A 467 10.37 16.29 -53.57
CA ASN A 467 10.83 15.17 -52.72
C ASN A 467 12.37 15.03 -52.63
N GLY A 468 13.13 15.50 -53.63
CA GLY A 468 14.60 15.50 -53.60
C GLY A 468 15.21 16.34 -52.46
N ALA A 469 14.50 17.35 -51.97
CA ALA A 469 14.98 18.20 -50.88
C ALA A 469 15.02 17.49 -49.53
N ILE A 470 14.27 16.40 -49.34
CA ILE A 470 14.27 15.61 -48.09
C ILE A 470 15.56 14.78 -48.00
N GLU A 471 15.98 14.14 -49.09
CA GLU A 471 17.23 13.38 -49.13
C GLU A 471 18.46 14.29 -48.96
N ASP A 472 18.43 15.47 -49.59
CA ASP A 472 19.49 16.47 -49.44
C ASP A 472 19.52 17.04 -48.01
N LEU A 473 18.35 17.28 -47.39
CA LEU A 473 18.26 17.70 -46.00
C LEU A 473 18.67 16.59 -45.03
N ALA A 474 18.31 15.33 -45.31
CA ALA A 474 18.73 14.16 -44.53
C ALA A 474 20.26 14.06 -44.56
N LYS A 475 20.86 14.08 -45.74
CA LYS A 475 22.32 14.11 -45.92
C LYS A 475 22.93 15.32 -45.23
N GLU A 476 22.33 16.49 -45.37
CA GLU A 476 22.78 17.71 -44.69
C GLU A 476 22.77 17.55 -43.16
N VAL A 477 21.68 17.04 -42.58
CA VAL A 477 21.54 16.84 -41.12
C VAL A 477 22.53 15.78 -40.63
N VAL A 478 22.69 14.69 -41.39
CA VAL A 478 23.54 13.53 -41.05
C VAL A 478 25.04 13.82 -41.26
N GLU A 479 25.42 14.48 -42.35
CA GLU A 479 26.82 14.82 -42.68
C GLU A 479 27.32 16.05 -41.91
N ARG A 480 26.43 17.01 -41.56
CA ARG A 480 26.83 18.23 -40.81
C ARG A 480 26.84 18.07 -39.31
N GLY A 481 26.45 16.91 -38.78
CA GLY A 481 26.39 16.63 -37.35
C GLY A 481 27.70 16.86 -36.58
N ILE A 482 28.85 17.11 -37.24
CA ILE A 482 30.13 17.24 -36.55
C ILE A 482 31.00 18.46 -36.95
N ASP A 483 31.02 18.99 -38.19
CA ASP A 483 32.20 19.82 -38.60
C ASP A 483 32.05 20.99 -39.63
N ARG A 484 30.87 21.61 -39.87
CA ARG A 484 30.78 22.78 -40.79
C ARG A 484 30.26 24.08 -40.15
N PRO A 485 30.87 25.26 -40.41
CA PRO A 485 30.63 26.50 -39.67
C PRO A 485 29.38 27.32 -40.07
N HIS A 486 28.65 26.96 -41.14
CA HIS A 486 27.50 27.75 -41.60
C HIS A 486 26.30 26.85 -41.99
N PRO A 487 25.34 26.62 -41.06
CA PRO A 487 24.10 25.93 -41.39
C PRO A 487 23.25 26.79 -42.33
N SER A 488 22.54 26.12 -43.25
CA SER A 488 21.46 26.75 -44.03
C SER A 488 20.42 27.33 -43.06
N GLU A 489 19.64 28.34 -43.48
CA GLU A 489 18.55 28.87 -42.65
C GLU A 489 17.57 27.76 -42.26
N LEU A 490 17.29 26.84 -43.18
CA LEU A 490 16.44 25.68 -42.91
C LEU A 490 17.01 24.78 -41.81
N SER A 491 18.31 24.48 -41.84
CA SER A 491 18.94 23.66 -40.80
C SER A 491 18.84 24.32 -39.42
N LYS A 492 18.81 25.65 -39.35
CA LYS A 492 18.62 26.38 -38.08
C LYS A 492 17.18 26.26 -37.59
N ASP A 493 16.21 26.43 -38.47
CA ASP A 493 14.79 26.29 -38.10
C ASP A 493 14.49 24.86 -37.64
N TRP A 494 15.06 23.86 -38.32
CA TRP A 494 14.96 22.46 -37.94
C TRP A 494 15.58 22.17 -36.57
N GLU A 495 16.76 22.75 -36.31
CA GLU A 495 17.43 22.64 -35.03
C GLU A 495 16.59 23.26 -33.90
N VAL A 496 16.07 24.48 -34.11
CA VAL A 496 15.17 25.15 -33.16
C VAL A 496 13.96 24.27 -32.85
N PHE A 497 13.36 23.69 -33.88
CA PHE A 497 12.20 22.84 -33.75
C PHE A 497 12.50 21.55 -32.97
N SER A 498 13.60 20.89 -33.30
CA SER A 498 14.08 19.71 -32.60
C SER A 498 14.33 19.97 -31.10
N MET A 499 14.84 21.16 -30.74
CA MET A 499 15.01 21.58 -29.35
C MET A 499 13.68 21.89 -28.66
N GLN A 500 12.70 22.44 -29.37
CA GLN A 500 11.37 22.68 -28.82
C GLN A 500 10.66 21.38 -28.50
N LEU A 501 10.77 20.37 -29.37
CA LEU A 501 10.27 19.01 -29.13
C LEU A 501 10.79 18.44 -27.81
N GLN A 502 12.11 18.56 -27.58
CA GLN A 502 12.74 18.12 -26.33
C GLN A 502 12.27 18.89 -25.10
N ARG A 503 11.97 20.19 -25.23
CA ARG A 503 11.65 21.08 -24.09
C ARG A 503 10.18 21.01 -23.67
N ASN A 504 9.27 20.74 -24.59
CA ASN A 504 7.83 20.80 -24.30
C ASN A 504 7.31 19.56 -23.56
N ASN A 505 7.84 18.38 -23.86
CA ASN A 505 7.55 17.16 -23.10
C ASN A 505 8.83 16.31 -22.90
N PRO A 506 9.78 16.79 -22.07
CA PRO A 506 11.07 16.13 -21.91
C PRO A 506 10.95 14.69 -21.41
N SER A 507 9.94 14.38 -20.59
CA SER A 507 9.73 13.03 -20.08
C SER A 507 9.32 12.04 -21.17
N ALA A 508 8.34 12.40 -22.00
CA ALA A 508 7.89 11.54 -23.09
C ALA A 508 8.97 11.41 -24.16
N TRP A 509 9.67 12.50 -24.47
CA TRP A 509 10.80 12.48 -25.40
C TRP A 509 11.95 11.61 -24.91
N ASN A 510 12.35 11.71 -23.64
CA ASN A 510 13.39 10.86 -23.08
C ASN A 510 12.98 9.39 -23.09
N SER A 511 11.70 9.08 -22.82
CA SER A 511 11.18 7.71 -22.98
C SER A 511 11.29 7.23 -24.42
N PHE A 512 10.86 8.04 -25.39
CA PHE A 512 10.96 7.75 -26.82
C PHE A 512 12.41 7.49 -27.26
N VAL A 513 13.34 8.36 -26.87
CA VAL A 513 14.78 8.22 -27.21
C VAL A 513 15.40 7.00 -26.54
N SER A 514 15.11 6.76 -25.26
CA SER A 514 15.60 5.56 -24.55
C SER A 514 15.17 4.28 -25.25
N VAL A 515 13.98 4.29 -25.87
CA VAL A 515 13.47 3.15 -26.61
C VAL A 515 14.28 2.88 -27.89
N ILE A 516 14.66 3.94 -28.60
CA ILE A 516 15.40 3.84 -29.87
C ILE A 516 16.86 3.45 -29.65
N LEU A 517 17.48 4.05 -28.63
CA LEU A 517 18.90 3.88 -28.33
C LEU A 517 19.21 2.55 -27.65
N HIS A 518 18.18 1.79 -27.24
CA HIS A 518 18.36 0.62 -26.39
C HIS A 518 19.31 0.95 -25.23
N GLU A 519 19.11 2.10 -24.57
CA GLU A 519 19.79 2.37 -23.32
C GLU A 519 19.25 1.35 -22.32
N ASP A 520 20.02 0.28 -22.08
CA ASP A 520 19.76 -0.64 -21.00
C ASP A 520 19.78 0.26 -19.75
N PRO A 521 18.66 0.45 -19.04
CA PRO A 521 18.63 1.37 -17.94
C PRO A 521 19.54 0.80 -16.88
N ASP A 522 20.80 1.24 -16.84
CA ASP A 522 21.80 0.82 -15.88
C ASP A 522 21.14 0.80 -14.51
N GLU A 523 21.14 -0.35 -13.84
CA GLU A 523 20.48 -0.51 -12.53
C GLU A 523 21.00 0.54 -11.53
N GLU A 524 22.21 1.08 -11.74
CA GLU A 524 22.79 2.19 -10.97
C GLU A 524 22.02 3.51 -11.10
N GLU A 525 21.53 3.89 -12.28
CA GLU A 525 20.89 5.20 -12.46
C GLU A 525 19.45 5.23 -11.91
N ARG A 526 18.73 4.09 -11.97
CA ARG A 526 17.45 3.93 -11.26
C ARG A 526 17.63 3.95 -9.74
N ASN A 527 18.74 3.42 -9.22
CA ASN A 527 19.09 3.50 -7.80
C ASN A 527 19.55 4.89 -7.36
N ALA A 528 20.04 5.72 -8.30
CA ALA A 528 20.50 7.09 -8.04
C ALA A 528 19.37 8.14 -8.02
N ARG A 529 18.18 7.84 -8.57
CA ARG A 529 17.03 8.76 -8.48
C ARG A 529 16.55 8.87 -7.01
N PRO A 530 16.49 10.08 -6.43
CA PRO A 530 15.94 10.26 -5.09
C PRO A 530 14.50 9.77 -5.07
N ARG A 531 14.23 8.71 -4.30
CA ARG A 531 12.85 8.29 -4.04
C ARG A 531 12.16 9.47 -3.35
N LEU A 532 11.15 10.05 -4.01
CA LEU A 532 10.30 11.06 -3.37
C LEU A 532 9.79 10.46 -2.05
N PRO A 533 9.82 11.22 -0.95
CA PRO A 533 9.31 10.73 0.32
C PRO A 533 7.86 10.27 0.11
N SER A 534 7.58 9.03 0.52
CA SER A 534 6.23 8.48 0.55
C SER A 534 5.32 9.45 1.31
N VAL A 535 4.31 9.99 0.62
CA VAL A 535 3.29 10.88 1.19
C VAL A 535 2.35 10.10 2.08
#